data_AF-A0A8T3UTC5-F1
#
_entry.id   AF-A0A8T3UTC5-F1
#
_cell.length_a   1.000
_cell.length_b   1.000
_cell.length_c   1.000
_cell.angle_alpha   90.00
_cell.angle_beta   90.00
_cell.angle_gamma   90.00
#
_symmetry.space_group_name_H-M   'P 1'
#
loop_
_entity.id
_entity.type
_entity.pdbx_description
1 polymer ?
#
loop_
_entity_poly.entity_id
_entity_poly.type
_entity_poly.pdbx_seq_one_letter_code
_entity_poly.pdbx_strand_id
1 'polypeptide(L)'
;GGFVWDWVDQSLIKYDENGNPWSAYGGDFGDTPNDRQFCMNGLVFADRTPHPALTEAKHQQQFFQFSLSGRTIEVTSEYLFRHSDNELLHWMVALDGKPLASGEVPLDVAPQGKQLIELPELPQPESAGQLWLTVHVVQPNATTWSAAGHISAWQQWRLAENLSVTLPSAPHAIPQLTTSETDFCIELDNKRWQFNRQSGFLSQMWIGDKKQLLTPLRDQFTRAPLDNDIGVSEATRIDPNAWVERWKAAGHYQAEAALLQCTADTLADAVLITTVHAWQHQGKTLFISRKTYRIDGSGQMAITVDVEVASNTPHPARIGLTCQLAQVAERVNWLGLGPQENYPDRLT
;
A
#
# COMPACT_ATOMS: atom_id res chain seq x y z
N GLY A 1 0.98 22.78 19.24
CA GLY A 1 1.47 21.39 19.16
C GLY A 1 0.72 20.52 20.14
N GLY A 2 1.27 19.37 20.49
CA GLY A 2 0.68 18.43 21.44
C GLY A 2 1.67 17.33 21.80
N PHE A 3 1.19 16.33 22.54
CA PHE A 3 1.97 15.15 22.92
C PHE A 3 1.31 13.92 22.31
N VAL A 4 2.05 13.16 21.52
CA VAL A 4 1.60 11.86 21.00
C VAL A 4 1.46 10.90 22.16
N TRP A 5 0.39 10.11 22.16
CA TRP A 5 0.23 8.96 23.06
C TRP A 5 0.58 7.68 22.30
N ASP A 6 1.67 6.99 22.59
CA ASP A 6 2.78 7.38 23.47
C ASP A 6 4.12 6.91 22.88
N TRP A 7 5.18 6.86 23.69
CA TRP A 7 6.51 6.54 23.16
C TRP A 7 6.67 5.05 22.84
N VAL A 8 6.37 4.17 23.80
CA VAL A 8 6.83 2.78 23.76
C VAL A 8 5.76 1.80 24.24
N ASP A 9 5.62 0.69 23.54
CA ASP A 9 4.74 -0.39 23.97
C ASP A 9 5.15 -0.93 25.35
N GLN A 10 4.17 -1.11 26.22
CA GLN A 10 4.35 -1.69 27.55
C GLN A 10 4.13 -3.21 27.50
N SER A 11 4.74 -3.88 26.52
CA SER A 11 4.79 -5.35 26.47
C SER A 11 5.92 -5.89 27.34
N LEU A 12 5.73 -7.10 27.85
CA LEU A 12 6.72 -7.80 28.66
C LEU A 12 7.15 -9.10 27.99
N ILE A 13 8.42 -9.47 28.12
CA ILE A 13 8.90 -10.74 27.57
C ILE A 13 8.42 -11.90 28.43
N LYS A 14 7.75 -12.86 27.79
CA LYS A 14 7.54 -14.22 28.29
C LYS A 14 8.31 -15.21 27.42
N TYR A 15 8.43 -16.44 27.90
CA TYR A 15 9.11 -17.51 27.17
C TYR A 15 8.13 -18.65 26.91
N ASP A 16 8.21 -19.27 25.74
CA ASP A 16 7.47 -20.49 25.41
C ASP A 16 8.09 -21.73 26.09
N GLU A 17 7.49 -22.91 25.87
CA GLU A 17 7.99 -24.18 26.43
C GLU A 17 9.41 -24.54 25.96
N ASN A 18 9.86 -23.97 24.84
CA ASN A 18 11.19 -24.18 24.27
C ASN A 18 12.21 -23.10 24.70
N GLY A 19 11.80 -22.11 25.49
CA GLY A 19 12.64 -21.00 25.93
C GLY A 19 12.81 -19.88 24.90
N ASN A 20 11.95 -19.80 23.87
CA ASN A 20 11.95 -18.68 22.93
C ASN A 20 11.17 -17.49 23.51
N PRO A 21 11.71 -16.26 23.43
CA PRO A 21 11.01 -15.07 23.93
C PRO A 21 9.84 -14.68 23.03
N TRP A 22 8.77 -14.16 23.64
CA TRP A 22 7.63 -13.55 22.97
C TRP A 22 7.08 -12.38 23.78
N SER A 23 6.51 -11.39 23.09
CA SER A 23 5.95 -10.18 23.72
C SER A 23 4.54 -10.44 24.23
N ALA A 24 4.35 -10.31 25.53
CA ALA A 24 3.10 -10.52 26.25
C ALA A 24 2.45 -9.18 26.65
N TYR A 25 1.13 -9.20 26.83
CA TYR A 25 0.31 -8.06 27.27
C TYR A 25 -0.65 -8.47 28.41
N GLY A 26 -1.62 -7.62 28.77
CA GLY A 26 -2.57 -7.89 29.86
C GLY A 26 -3.29 -9.23 29.72
N GLY A 27 -3.37 -10.00 30.81
CA GLY A 27 -3.97 -11.33 30.86
C GLY A 27 -2.99 -12.49 30.60
N ASP A 28 -1.87 -12.24 29.93
CA ASP A 28 -0.89 -13.30 29.64
C ASP A 28 -0.19 -13.82 30.90
N PHE A 29 -0.24 -13.09 32.02
CA PHE A 29 0.32 -13.49 33.31
C PHE A 29 -0.73 -14.05 34.28
N GLY A 30 -1.96 -14.28 33.81
CA GLY A 30 -3.09 -14.71 34.64
C GLY A 30 -3.73 -13.57 35.44
N ASP A 31 -3.34 -12.33 35.17
CA ASP A 31 -3.91 -11.11 35.76
C ASP A 31 -5.36 -10.89 35.31
N THR A 32 -6.24 -10.63 36.27
CA THR A 32 -7.68 -10.39 36.04
C THR A 32 -8.28 -9.46 37.11
N PRO A 33 -9.06 -8.43 36.74
CA PRO A 33 -9.33 -8.00 35.37
C PRO A 33 -8.06 -7.45 34.69
N ASN A 34 -8.06 -7.43 33.36
CA ASN A 34 -7.00 -6.84 32.54
C ASN A 34 -7.61 -6.17 31.31
N ASP A 35 -6.83 -5.28 30.67
CA ASP A 35 -7.23 -4.55 29.46
C ASP A 35 -6.41 -4.99 28.22
N ARG A 36 -5.89 -6.23 28.23
CA ARG A 36 -5.28 -6.88 27.05
C ARG A 36 -4.24 -5.99 26.33
N GLN A 37 -4.36 -5.78 25.02
CA GLN A 37 -3.36 -5.02 24.24
C GLN A 37 -3.42 -3.50 24.41
N PHE A 38 -4.33 -2.94 25.23
CA PHE A 38 -4.41 -1.49 25.44
C PHE A 38 -3.11 -0.89 26.01
N CYS A 39 -2.21 -1.69 26.56
CA CYS A 39 -0.90 -1.26 27.03
C CYS A 39 0.15 -1.06 25.90
N MET A 40 -0.18 -1.36 24.65
CA MET A 40 0.71 -1.23 23.49
C MET A 40 0.22 -0.09 22.58
N ASN A 41 0.70 1.14 22.83
CA ASN A 41 0.31 2.35 22.08
C ASN A 41 1.51 3.11 21.50
N GLY A 42 2.69 2.48 21.51
CA GLY A 42 3.95 3.16 21.27
C GLY A 42 4.20 3.50 19.81
N LEU A 43 4.99 4.56 19.59
CA LEU A 43 5.67 4.78 18.30
C LEU A 43 6.80 3.77 18.06
N VAL A 44 7.26 3.09 19.11
CA VAL A 44 8.26 2.03 19.03
C VAL A 44 7.80 0.80 19.83
N PHE A 45 8.24 -0.38 19.39
CA PHE A 45 8.16 -1.61 20.16
C PHE A 45 8.93 -1.48 21.49
N ALA A 46 8.69 -2.41 22.42
CA ALA A 46 9.35 -2.44 23.72
C ALA A 46 10.89 -2.52 23.63
N ASP A 47 11.45 -3.08 22.57
CA ASP A 47 12.89 -3.14 22.32
C ASP A 47 13.46 -1.89 21.60
N ARG A 48 12.61 -0.87 21.38
CA ARG A 48 12.87 0.40 20.67
C ARG A 48 13.00 0.26 19.15
N THR A 49 12.67 -0.90 18.59
CA THR A 49 12.48 -1.04 17.15
C THR A 49 11.30 -0.14 16.71
N PRO A 50 11.45 0.72 15.69
CA PRO A 50 10.39 1.62 15.27
C PRO A 50 9.15 0.93 14.71
N HIS A 51 7.96 1.43 15.08
CA HIS A 51 6.77 1.23 14.26
C HIS A 51 6.80 2.14 13.02
N PRO A 52 6.11 1.78 11.93
CA PRO A 52 6.02 2.62 10.74
C PRO A 52 5.51 4.04 11.02
N ALA A 53 4.63 4.20 12.03
CA ALA A 53 4.08 5.48 12.44
C ALA A 53 5.14 6.49 12.93
N LEU A 54 6.30 6.04 13.42
CA LEU A 54 7.37 6.95 13.83
C LEU A 54 7.91 7.77 12.65
N THR A 55 7.89 7.20 11.44
CA THR A 55 8.35 7.90 10.23
C THR A 55 7.38 9.01 9.84
N GLU A 56 6.07 8.77 9.95
CA GLU A 56 5.05 9.81 9.75
C GLU A 56 5.23 10.95 10.76
N ALA A 57 5.41 10.59 12.04
CA ALA A 57 5.63 11.58 13.10
C ALA A 57 6.89 12.42 12.81
N LYS A 58 7.98 11.78 12.40
CA LYS A 58 9.22 12.47 12.03
C LYS A 58 9.02 13.44 10.87
N HIS A 59 8.31 13.04 9.81
CA HIS A 59 8.06 13.91 8.67
C HIS A 59 7.17 15.10 9.05
N GLN A 60 6.06 14.86 9.74
CA GLN A 60 5.12 15.90 10.16
C GLN A 60 5.69 16.87 11.20
N GLN A 61 6.74 16.47 11.92
CA GLN A 61 7.41 17.28 12.95
C GLN A 61 8.73 17.89 12.48
N GLN A 62 9.02 17.83 11.18
CA GLN A 62 10.26 18.39 10.64
C GLN A 62 10.32 19.92 10.80
N PHE A 63 11.52 20.46 11.02
CA PHE A 63 11.72 21.89 11.31
C PHE A 63 12.01 22.74 10.07
N PHE A 64 11.96 22.14 8.88
CA PHE A 64 12.09 22.86 7.61
C PHE A 64 10.86 22.60 6.75
N GLN A 65 10.17 23.68 6.40
CA GLN A 65 9.02 23.66 5.52
C GLN A 65 9.44 24.02 4.11
N PHE A 66 8.79 23.43 3.11
CA PHE A 66 9.16 23.61 1.71
C PHE A 66 7.96 23.99 0.86
N SER A 67 8.19 24.89 -0.10
CA SER A 67 7.29 25.09 -1.22
C SER A 67 8.07 25.15 -2.54
N LEU A 68 7.40 24.80 -3.64
CA LEU A 68 7.99 24.79 -4.98
C LEU A 68 7.19 25.73 -5.88
N SER A 69 7.87 26.70 -6.48
CA SER A 69 7.31 27.60 -7.50
C SER A 69 8.21 27.59 -8.73
N GLY A 70 7.74 26.98 -9.83
CA GLY A 70 8.57 26.72 -11.00
C GLY A 70 9.74 25.82 -10.65
N ARG A 71 10.97 26.36 -10.74
CA ARG A 71 12.23 25.67 -10.37
C ARG A 71 12.81 26.16 -9.04
N THR A 72 12.08 27.02 -8.33
CA THR A 72 12.56 27.62 -7.08
C THR A 72 11.94 26.91 -5.90
N ILE A 73 12.80 26.34 -5.05
CA ILE A 73 12.43 25.80 -3.76
C ILE A 73 12.53 26.94 -2.75
N GLU A 74 11.45 27.24 -2.04
CA GLU A 74 11.50 28.08 -0.84
C GLU A 74 11.61 27.16 0.38
N VAL A 75 12.67 27.34 1.16
CA VAL A 75 12.88 26.66 2.45
C VAL A 75 12.56 27.65 3.57
N THR A 76 11.68 27.29 4.49
CA THR A 76 11.34 28.08 5.68
C THR A 76 11.77 27.32 6.94
N SER A 77 12.51 27.98 7.82
CA SER A 77 12.93 27.40 9.11
C SER A 77 11.86 27.61 10.17
N GLU A 78 11.47 26.54 10.86
CA GLU A 78 10.60 26.61 12.04
C GLU A 78 11.40 26.63 13.35
N TYR A 79 12.73 26.61 13.29
CA TYR A 79 13.54 26.90 14.48
C TYR A 79 13.28 28.32 14.98
N LEU A 80 13.35 28.48 16.30
CA LEU A 80 13.13 29.76 16.99
C LEU A 80 14.43 30.46 17.41
N PHE A 81 15.55 29.72 17.50
CA PHE A 81 16.79 30.23 18.09
C PHE A 81 18.04 29.96 17.28
N ARG A 82 18.14 28.78 16.65
CA ARG A 82 19.35 28.37 15.93
C ARG A 82 19.28 28.66 14.44
N HIS A 83 20.45 28.98 13.90
CA HIS A 83 20.69 29.00 12.47
C HIS A 83 20.79 27.57 11.92
N SER A 84 20.64 27.40 10.61
CA SER A 84 20.89 26.13 9.91
C SER A 84 22.39 25.88 9.66
N ASP A 85 23.18 25.90 10.72
CA ASP A 85 24.64 25.79 10.72
C ASP A 85 25.17 24.36 10.54
N ASN A 86 24.30 23.36 10.46
CA ASN A 86 24.64 21.95 10.23
C ASN A 86 23.61 21.31 9.30
N GLU A 87 23.20 22.03 8.25
CA GLU A 87 22.19 21.54 7.30
C GLU A 87 22.60 21.75 5.85
N LEU A 88 22.52 20.66 5.09
CA LEU A 88 22.76 20.60 3.66
C LEU A 88 21.51 20.07 2.97
N LEU A 89 20.95 20.82 2.01
CA LEU A 89 19.83 20.37 1.22
C LEU A 89 20.34 19.54 0.04
N HIS A 90 19.99 18.26 0.00
CA HIS A 90 20.16 17.42 -1.18
C HIS A 90 18.87 17.43 -1.99
N TRP A 91 18.98 17.57 -3.32
CA TRP A 91 17.85 17.43 -4.22
C TRP A 91 18.15 16.38 -5.30
N MET A 92 17.11 15.67 -5.73
CA MET A 92 17.18 14.65 -6.77
C MET A 92 15.94 14.73 -7.65
N VAL A 93 16.15 14.68 -8.96
CA VAL A 93 15.09 14.54 -9.96
C VAL A 93 15.16 13.14 -10.56
N ALA A 94 14.03 12.43 -10.58
CA ALA A 94 13.92 11.09 -11.13
C ALA A 94 12.68 10.95 -12.02
N LEU A 95 12.79 10.14 -13.08
CA LEU A 95 11.67 9.73 -13.94
C LEU A 95 11.28 8.30 -13.57
N ASP A 96 10.09 8.11 -13.00
CA ASP A 96 9.57 6.79 -12.59
C ASP A 96 10.62 5.97 -11.79
N GLY A 97 11.29 6.63 -10.85
CA GLY A 97 12.33 6.04 -9.99
C GLY A 97 13.73 5.96 -10.61
N LYS A 98 13.92 6.37 -11.87
CA LYS A 98 15.23 6.43 -12.53
C LYS A 98 15.88 7.81 -12.31
N PRO A 99 16.99 7.91 -11.58
CA PRO A 99 17.64 9.21 -11.32
C PRO A 99 18.11 9.87 -12.62
N LEU A 100 17.87 11.18 -12.75
CA LEU A 100 18.27 11.98 -13.91
C LEU A 100 19.26 13.09 -13.54
N ALA A 101 19.00 13.79 -12.43
CA ALA A 101 19.83 14.87 -11.95
C ALA A 101 19.80 14.92 -10.42
N SER A 102 20.86 15.43 -9.81
CA SER A 102 20.93 15.66 -8.37
C SER A 102 21.94 16.75 -8.05
N GLY A 103 21.84 17.30 -6.85
CA GLY A 103 22.81 18.26 -6.35
C GLY A 103 22.60 18.54 -4.87
N GLU A 104 23.44 19.41 -4.33
CA GLU A 104 23.41 19.81 -2.92
C GLU A 104 23.63 21.31 -2.78
N VAL A 105 22.96 21.92 -1.80
CA VAL A 105 23.03 23.35 -1.51
C VAL A 105 23.07 23.56 0.00
N PRO A 106 24.10 24.22 0.55
CA PRO A 106 24.13 24.57 1.97
C PRO A 106 22.91 25.41 2.35
N LEU A 107 22.27 25.06 3.46
CA LEU A 107 21.23 25.91 4.02
C LEU A 107 21.89 27.02 4.85
N ASP A 108 21.49 28.26 4.59
CA ASP A 108 21.93 29.45 5.29
C ASP A 108 20.68 30.25 5.71
N VAL A 109 19.85 29.59 6.54
CA VAL A 109 18.54 30.07 7.00
C VAL A 109 18.57 30.39 8.49
N ALA A 110 18.26 31.64 8.82
CA ALA A 110 18.03 32.10 10.18
C ALA A 110 16.74 31.51 10.80
N PRO A 111 16.58 31.54 12.14
CA PRO A 111 15.31 31.15 12.77
C PRO A 111 14.12 31.91 12.18
N GLN A 112 13.02 31.21 11.88
CA GLN A 112 11.83 31.78 11.21
C GLN A 112 12.11 32.39 9.81
N GLY A 113 13.34 32.25 9.31
CA GLY A 113 13.79 32.81 8.05
C GLY A 113 13.41 31.96 6.85
N LYS A 114 13.70 32.51 5.67
CA LYS A 114 13.49 31.85 4.38
C LYS A 114 14.75 31.90 3.52
N GLN A 115 14.96 30.87 2.72
CA GLN A 115 15.98 30.83 1.67
C GLN A 115 15.34 30.34 0.38
N LEU A 116 15.66 31.02 -0.71
CA LEU A 116 15.26 30.63 -2.06
C LEU A 116 16.40 29.89 -2.73
N ILE A 117 16.10 28.71 -3.26
CA ILE A 117 17.06 27.86 -3.97
C ILE A 117 16.51 27.63 -5.37
N GLU A 118 17.13 28.25 -6.36
CA GLU A 118 16.82 27.99 -7.76
C GLU A 118 17.57 26.73 -8.21
N LEU A 119 16.82 25.71 -8.61
CA LEU A 119 17.40 24.51 -9.22
C LEU A 119 18.09 24.87 -10.54
N PRO A 120 19.12 24.14 -10.99
CA PRO A 120 19.67 24.33 -12.33
C PRO A 120 18.63 24.05 -13.43
N GLU A 121 19.03 24.24 -14.68
CA GLU A 121 18.23 23.72 -15.80
C GLU A 121 18.11 22.20 -15.66
N LEU A 122 16.86 21.70 -15.65
CA LEU A 122 16.57 20.29 -15.44
C LEU A 122 16.49 19.56 -16.80
N PRO A 123 17.04 18.34 -16.91
CA PRO A 123 16.94 17.56 -18.13
C PRO A 123 15.47 17.25 -18.43
N GLN A 124 15.07 17.47 -19.68
CA GLN A 124 13.74 17.14 -20.18
C GLN A 124 13.78 15.76 -20.85
N PRO A 125 13.25 14.70 -20.22
CA PRO A 125 13.23 13.39 -20.83
C PRO A 125 12.24 13.35 -21.99
N GLU A 126 12.62 12.72 -23.10
CA GLU A 126 11.69 12.44 -24.21
C GLU A 126 10.78 11.24 -23.91
N SER A 127 11.20 10.36 -23.00
CA SER A 127 10.43 9.20 -22.59
C SER A 127 9.20 9.58 -21.76
N ALA A 128 8.12 8.83 -21.93
CA ALA A 128 6.94 8.92 -21.09
C ALA A 128 7.26 8.59 -19.61
N GLY A 129 6.46 9.17 -18.72
CA GLY A 129 6.53 8.95 -17.28
C GLY A 129 6.34 10.24 -16.46
N GLN A 130 6.37 10.09 -15.15
CA GLN A 130 6.24 11.19 -14.20
C GLN A 130 7.63 11.59 -13.68
N LEU A 131 7.99 12.86 -13.83
CA LEU A 131 9.14 13.42 -13.14
C LEU A 131 8.78 13.75 -11.69
N TRP A 132 9.71 13.42 -10.80
CA TRP A 132 9.61 13.68 -9.37
C TRP A 132 10.85 14.44 -8.88
N LEU A 133 10.63 15.53 -8.15
CA LEU A 133 11.66 16.19 -7.36
C LEU A 133 11.55 15.71 -5.93
N THR A 134 12.65 15.18 -5.39
CA THR A 134 12.77 14.82 -3.97
C THR A 134 13.86 15.67 -3.34
N VAL A 135 13.60 16.23 -2.17
CA VAL A 135 14.59 16.96 -1.37
C VAL A 135 14.76 16.33 -0.01
N HIS A 136 15.98 16.37 0.52
CA HIS A 136 16.31 15.94 1.88
C HIS A 136 17.18 17.01 2.55
N VAL A 137 16.93 17.29 3.83
CA VAL A 137 17.87 18.04 4.65
C VAL A 137 18.71 17.05 5.42
N VAL A 138 20.01 17.10 5.19
CA VAL A 138 21.01 16.21 5.77
C VAL A 138 21.88 17.02 6.73
N GLN A 139 22.18 16.43 7.88
CA GLN A 139 23.14 16.96 8.84
C GLN A 139 24.54 16.39 8.55
N PRO A 140 25.45 17.14 7.92
CA PRO A 140 26.75 16.61 7.52
C PRO A 140 27.63 16.25 8.73
N ASN A 141 27.53 16.97 9.84
CA ASN A 141 28.29 16.71 11.05
C ASN A 141 27.45 15.99 12.11
N ALA A 142 28.08 15.05 12.81
CA ALA A 142 27.47 14.38 13.95
C ALA A 142 27.18 15.36 15.09
N THR A 143 26.14 15.07 15.88
CA THR A 143 25.79 15.80 17.09
C THR A 143 25.81 14.85 18.30
N THR A 144 25.41 15.34 19.47
CA THR A 144 25.23 14.47 20.65
C THR A 144 24.09 13.47 20.51
N TRP A 145 23.18 13.65 19.55
CA TRP A 145 21.98 12.81 19.37
C TRP A 145 21.81 12.23 17.95
N SER A 146 22.59 12.69 16.98
CA SER A 146 22.56 12.20 15.60
C SER A 146 23.94 11.85 15.07
N ALA A 147 24.01 10.80 14.25
CA ALA A 147 25.20 10.50 13.45
C ALA A 147 25.35 11.52 12.31
N ALA A 148 26.57 11.65 11.78
CA ALA A 148 26.82 12.37 10.54
C ALA A 148 26.00 11.74 9.40
N GLY A 149 25.41 12.56 8.54
CA GLY A 149 24.50 12.14 7.48
C GLY A 149 23.04 11.95 7.91
N HIS A 150 22.66 12.34 9.13
CA HIS A 150 21.28 12.22 9.58
C HIS A 150 20.33 13.08 8.74
N ILE A 151 19.29 12.45 8.20
CA ILE A 151 18.22 13.13 7.46
C ILE A 151 17.21 13.67 8.47
N SER A 152 17.05 14.99 8.54
CA SER A 152 16.14 15.66 9.48
C SER A 152 14.80 16.08 8.87
N ALA A 153 14.73 16.24 7.54
CA ALA A 153 13.53 16.61 6.81
C ALA A 153 13.57 16.07 5.38
N TRP A 154 12.41 15.88 4.76
CA TRP A 154 12.30 15.64 3.33
C TRP A 154 11.03 16.27 2.77
N GLN A 155 10.94 16.34 1.43
CA GLN A 155 9.69 16.60 0.74
C GLN A 155 9.78 16.13 -0.72
N GLN A 156 8.65 15.82 -1.34
CA GLN A 156 8.60 15.40 -2.73
C GLN A 156 7.47 16.09 -3.52
N TRP A 157 7.74 16.44 -4.77
CA TRP A 157 6.74 16.99 -5.68
C TRP A 157 6.76 16.27 -7.02
N ARG A 158 5.58 16.17 -7.62
CA ARG A 158 5.43 15.92 -9.05
C ARG A 158 5.88 17.15 -9.82
N LEU A 159 6.70 16.94 -10.84
CA LEU A 159 7.03 17.94 -11.85
C LEU A 159 6.22 17.66 -13.12
N ALA A 160 6.82 17.84 -14.30
CA ALA A 160 6.19 17.50 -15.57
C ALA A 160 5.89 16.01 -15.69
N GLU A 161 4.81 15.70 -16.40
CA GLU A 161 4.41 14.35 -16.76
C GLU A 161 4.29 14.28 -18.28
N ASN A 162 4.98 13.31 -18.88
CA ASN A 162 4.85 12.99 -20.29
C ASN A 162 3.97 11.75 -20.41
N LEU A 163 2.72 11.92 -20.82
CA LEU A 163 1.80 10.81 -21.00
C LEU A 163 2.27 9.90 -22.14
N SER A 164 2.22 8.60 -21.92
CA SER A 164 2.53 7.63 -22.97
C SER A 164 1.42 7.63 -24.01
N VAL A 165 1.76 7.98 -25.25
CA VAL A 165 0.86 7.95 -26.42
C VAL A 165 1.24 6.85 -27.42
N THR A 166 2.25 6.05 -27.09
CA THR A 166 2.73 4.96 -27.94
C THR A 166 1.77 3.78 -27.84
N LEU A 167 1.21 3.37 -28.98
CA LEU A 167 0.42 2.14 -29.04
C LEU A 167 1.34 0.93 -28.80
N PRO A 168 0.89 -0.07 -28.03
CA PRO A 168 1.60 -1.33 -27.90
C PRO A 168 1.86 -1.94 -29.28
N SER A 169 2.99 -2.63 -29.43
CA SER A 169 3.26 -3.37 -30.67
C SER A 169 2.17 -4.42 -30.90
N ALA A 170 1.75 -4.60 -32.15
CA ALA A 170 0.75 -5.59 -32.51
C ALA A 170 1.24 -6.98 -32.08
N PRO A 171 0.42 -7.76 -31.36
CA PRO A 171 0.83 -9.07 -30.90
C PRO A 171 1.14 -10.02 -32.06
N HIS A 172 2.10 -10.92 -31.85
CA HIS A 172 2.54 -11.88 -32.87
C HIS A 172 1.76 -13.21 -32.83
N ALA A 173 0.94 -13.41 -31.81
CA ALA A 173 0.15 -14.63 -31.60
C ALA A 173 -1.24 -14.26 -31.04
N ILE A 174 -2.21 -15.17 -31.15
CA ILE A 174 -3.55 -14.99 -30.60
C ILE A 174 -3.79 -16.10 -29.56
N PRO A 175 -4.20 -15.76 -28.32
CA PRO A 175 -4.48 -16.75 -27.30
C PRO A 175 -5.64 -17.65 -27.71
N GLN A 176 -5.51 -18.95 -27.43
CA GLN A 176 -6.51 -19.96 -27.78
C GLN A 176 -7.45 -20.21 -26.60
N LEU A 177 -8.75 -20.04 -26.82
CA LEU A 177 -9.79 -20.37 -25.84
C LEU A 177 -10.28 -21.81 -26.04
N THR A 178 -10.18 -22.62 -25.00
CA THR A 178 -10.83 -23.93 -24.89
C THR A 178 -11.94 -23.86 -23.86
N THR A 179 -13.14 -24.26 -24.25
CA THR A 179 -14.32 -24.26 -23.37
C THR A 179 -14.70 -25.69 -22.98
N SER A 180 -14.79 -25.95 -21.68
CA SER A 180 -15.37 -27.17 -21.12
C SER A 180 -16.59 -26.82 -20.27
N GLU A 181 -17.35 -27.81 -19.81
CA GLU A 181 -18.47 -27.58 -18.86
C GLU A 181 -18.02 -26.92 -17.55
N THR A 182 -16.81 -27.22 -17.10
CA THR A 182 -16.28 -26.77 -15.82
C THR A 182 -15.48 -25.47 -15.93
N ASP A 183 -14.83 -25.22 -17.06
CA ASP A 183 -13.81 -24.17 -17.14
C ASP A 183 -13.73 -23.49 -18.52
N PHE A 184 -13.25 -22.26 -18.51
CA PHE A 184 -12.63 -21.62 -19.66
C PHE A 184 -11.11 -21.67 -19.49
N CYS A 185 -10.42 -22.31 -20.44
CA CYS A 185 -8.96 -22.38 -20.46
C CYS A 185 -8.42 -21.53 -21.60
N ILE A 186 -7.50 -20.62 -21.30
CA ILE A 186 -6.83 -19.77 -22.27
C ILE A 186 -5.37 -20.18 -22.32
N GLU A 187 -4.82 -20.45 -23.50
CA GLU A 187 -3.42 -20.83 -23.70
C GLU A 187 -2.73 -19.89 -24.69
N LEU A 188 -1.50 -19.50 -24.36
CA LEU A 188 -0.61 -18.73 -25.23
C LEU A 188 0.83 -19.11 -24.91
N ASP A 189 1.53 -19.68 -25.89
CA ASP A 189 2.89 -20.23 -25.71
C ASP A 189 2.97 -21.17 -24.51
N ASN A 190 3.81 -20.83 -23.52
CA ASN A 190 3.97 -21.59 -22.28
C ASN A 190 3.08 -21.09 -21.13
N LYS A 191 2.14 -20.19 -21.38
CA LYS A 191 1.23 -19.63 -20.38
C LYS A 191 -0.16 -20.22 -20.52
N ARG A 192 -0.80 -20.49 -19.39
CA ARG A 192 -2.20 -20.92 -19.33
C ARG A 192 -2.97 -20.26 -18.20
N TRP A 193 -4.20 -19.88 -18.45
CA TRP A 193 -5.16 -19.35 -17.48
C TRP A 193 -6.40 -20.24 -17.44
N GLN A 194 -6.85 -20.63 -16.25
CA GLN A 194 -8.07 -21.41 -16.07
C GLN A 194 -9.07 -20.63 -15.22
N PHE A 195 -10.24 -20.39 -15.79
CA PHE A 195 -11.38 -19.78 -15.11
C PHE A 195 -12.42 -20.84 -14.84
N ASN A 196 -12.74 -21.06 -13.56
CA ASN A 196 -13.78 -22.00 -13.20
C ASN A 196 -15.17 -21.39 -13.42
N ARG A 197 -16.01 -22.03 -14.22
CA ARG A 197 -17.31 -21.52 -14.66
C ARG A 197 -18.38 -21.56 -13.58
N GLN A 198 -18.24 -22.44 -12.57
CA GLN A 198 -19.18 -22.53 -11.46
C GLN A 198 -18.96 -21.41 -10.43
N SER A 199 -17.69 -21.11 -10.13
CA SER A 199 -17.32 -20.07 -9.18
C SER A 199 -17.12 -18.70 -9.84
N GLY A 200 -16.80 -18.65 -11.13
CA GLY A 200 -16.50 -17.45 -11.91
C GLY A 200 -15.14 -16.81 -11.61
N PHE A 201 -14.23 -17.53 -10.96
CA PHE A 201 -12.90 -16.99 -10.61
C PHE A 201 -11.79 -17.61 -11.46
N LEU A 202 -10.69 -16.87 -11.62
CA LEU A 202 -9.42 -17.43 -12.07
C LEU A 202 -8.93 -18.41 -11.00
N SER A 203 -9.07 -19.70 -11.27
CA SER A 203 -8.77 -20.76 -10.31
C SER A 203 -7.30 -21.18 -10.35
N GLN A 204 -6.64 -21.01 -11.50
CA GLN A 204 -5.24 -21.36 -11.67
C GLN A 204 -4.58 -20.61 -12.84
N MET A 205 -3.26 -20.43 -12.76
CA MET A 205 -2.41 -20.08 -13.89
C MET A 205 -1.20 -21.00 -13.96
N TRP A 206 -0.63 -21.18 -15.15
CA TRP A 206 0.61 -21.90 -15.36
C TRP A 206 1.62 -21.10 -16.16
N ILE A 207 2.89 -21.36 -15.86
CA ILE A 207 4.04 -21.01 -16.68
C ILE A 207 4.84 -22.30 -16.88
N GLY A 208 4.82 -22.84 -18.10
CA GLY A 208 5.17 -24.24 -18.37
C GLY A 208 4.28 -25.17 -17.54
N ASP A 209 4.89 -26.14 -16.86
CA ASP A 209 4.16 -27.09 -16.01
C ASP A 209 3.88 -26.57 -14.58
N LYS A 210 4.36 -25.37 -14.24
CA LYS A 210 4.31 -24.85 -12.87
C LYS A 210 3.01 -24.09 -12.62
N LYS A 211 2.21 -24.57 -11.66
CA LYS A 211 1.08 -23.83 -11.08
C LYS A 211 1.57 -22.59 -10.35
N GLN A 212 0.87 -21.48 -10.52
CA GLN A 212 1.24 -20.19 -9.92
C GLN A 212 0.37 -19.82 -8.71
N LEU A 213 -0.84 -20.39 -8.59
CA LEU A 213 -1.81 -20.07 -7.54
C LEU A 213 -2.06 -21.28 -6.63
N LEU A 214 -2.06 -21.06 -5.31
CA LEU A 214 -2.53 -22.01 -4.30
C LEU A 214 -4.01 -21.80 -3.99
N THR A 215 -4.50 -20.56 -4.08
CA THR A 215 -5.93 -20.22 -3.99
C THR A 215 -6.36 -19.37 -5.20
N PRO A 216 -7.62 -19.46 -5.63
CA PRO A 216 -8.15 -18.64 -6.73
C PRO A 216 -8.00 -17.13 -6.47
N LEU A 217 -7.91 -16.35 -7.54
CA LEU A 217 -7.98 -14.88 -7.47
C LEU A 217 -9.43 -14.43 -7.26
N ARG A 218 -9.69 -13.79 -6.12
CA ARG A 218 -11.06 -13.42 -5.68
C ARG A 218 -11.11 -12.01 -5.12
N ASP A 219 -12.28 -11.41 -5.13
CA ASP A 219 -12.53 -10.14 -4.46
C ASP A 219 -12.37 -10.27 -2.93
N GLN A 220 -11.90 -9.19 -2.31
CA GLN A 220 -11.72 -9.05 -0.87
C GLN A 220 -12.24 -7.69 -0.45
N PHE A 221 -13.25 -7.68 0.42
CA PHE A 221 -13.88 -6.45 0.94
C PHE A 221 -13.61 -6.20 2.43
N THR A 222 -12.99 -7.16 3.10
CA THR A 222 -12.71 -7.11 4.54
C THR A 222 -11.23 -7.01 4.81
N ARG A 223 -10.86 -6.66 6.05
CA ARG A 223 -9.51 -6.76 6.60
C ARG A 223 -9.48 -7.52 7.92
N ALA A 224 -8.32 -8.09 8.25
CA ALA A 224 -8.01 -8.40 9.63
C ALA A 224 -8.07 -7.06 10.40
N PRO A 225 -8.94 -6.93 11.41
CA PRO A 225 -9.23 -5.64 12.03
C PRO A 225 -8.01 -5.13 12.81
N LEU A 226 -7.76 -3.82 12.71
CA LEU A 226 -6.75 -3.11 13.50
C LEU A 226 -7.32 -2.83 14.91
N ASP A 227 -6.49 -2.45 15.88
CA ASP A 227 -6.98 -2.02 17.20
C ASP A 227 -8.00 -0.86 17.08
N ASN A 228 -7.79 0.07 16.14
CA ASN A 228 -8.73 1.15 15.85
C ASN A 228 -10.10 0.67 15.30
N ASP A 229 -10.15 -0.50 14.65
CA ASP A 229 -11.41 -1.09 14.17
C ASP A 229 -12.18 -1.79 15.28
N ILE A 230 -11.46 -2.31 16.28
CA ILE A 230 -11.98 -3.08 17.41
C ILE A 230 -12.43 -2.14 18.53
N GLY A 231 -11.61 -1.13 18.83
CA GLY A 231 -11.81 -0.24 19.97
C GLY A 231 -11.92 -1.01 21.29
N VAL A 232 -12.98 -0.75 22.04
CA VAL A 232 -13.25 -1.40 23.33
C VAL A 232 -14.14 -2.64 23.21
N SER A 233 -14.52 -3.06 21.99
CA SER A 233 -15.40 -4.21 21.79
C SER A 233 -14.74 -5.50 22.27
N GLU A 234 -15.45 -6.27 23.09
CA GLU A 234 -15.03 -7.58 23.58
C GLU A 234 -16.11 -8.62 23.37
N ALA A 235 -15.73 -9.90 23.34
CA ALA A 235 -16.66 -11.02 23.23
C ALA A 235 -17.74 -11.01 24.33
N THR A 236 -17.40 -10.54 25.54
CA THR A 236 -18.31 -10.45 26.70
C THR A 236 -19.14 -9.17 26.72
N ARG A 237 -18.67 -8.10 26.05
CA ARG A 237 -19.32 -6.79 26.00
C ARG A 237 -19.04 -6.12 24.65
N ILE A 238 -19.90 -6.42 23.69
CA ILE A 238 -19.81 -5.93 22.32
C ILE A 238 -20.08 -4.41 22.28
N ASP A 239 -19.18 -3.67 21.63
CA ASP A 239 -19.45 -2.28 21.24
C ASP A 239 -20.00 -2.25 19.81
N PRO A 240 -21.32 -2.05 19.60
CA PRO A 240 -21.92 -2.08 18.28
C PRO A 240 -21.46 -0.94 17.36
N ASN A 241 -20.76 0.08 17.90
CA ASN A 241 -20.24 1.18 17.11
C ASN A 241 -18.83 0.94 16.55
N ALA A 242 -18.09 -0.03 17.09
CA ALA A 242 -16.80 -0.43 16.55
C ALA A 242 -16.96 -0.89 15.10
N TRP A 243 -16.02 -0.51 14.23
CA TRP A 243 -16.07 -0.85 12.80
C TRP A 243 -16.15 -2.35 12.58
N VAL A 244 -15.36 -3.13 13.34
CA VAL A 244 -15.37 -4.59 13.24
C VAL A 244 -16.75 -5.17 13.55
N GLU A 245 -17.47 -4.62 14.53
CA GLU A 245 -18.80 -5.10 14.91
C GLU A 245 -19.85 -4.73 13.88
N ARG A 246 -19.75 -3.54 13.28
CA ARG A 246 -20.61 -3.15 12.15
C ARG A 246 -20.39 -4.08 10.95
N TRP A 247 -19.15 -4.40 10.61
CA TRP A 247 -18.82 -5.32 9.51
C TRP A 247 -19.28 -6.76 9.80
N LYS A 248 -19.07 -7.25 11.03
CA LYS A 248 -19.55 -8.57 11.48
C LYS A 248 -21.07 -8.64 11.41
N ALA A 249 -21.78 -7.67 11.97
CA ALA A 249 -23.25 -7.63 11.99
C ALA A 249 -23.84 -7.49 10.59
N ALA A 250 -23.17 -6.78 9.67
CA ALA A 250 -23.56 -6.69 8.27
C ALA A 250 -23.21 -7.95 7.46
N GLY A 251 -22.53 -8.93 8.05
CA GLY A 251 -22.16 -10.19 7.40
C GLY A 251 -20.99 -10.07 6.43
N HIS A 252 -20.20 -8.98 6.46
CA HIS A 252 -19.10 -8.77 5.50
C HIS A 252 -18.08 -9.91 5.50
N TYR A 253 -17.79 -10.46 6.69
CA TYR A 253 -16.86 -11.59 6.87
C TYR A 253 -17.45 -12.95 6.51
N GLN A 254 -18.78 -13.04 6.33
CA GLN A 254 -19.51 -14.28 6.06
C GLN A 254 -20.23 -14.24 4.71
N ALA A 255 -20.06 -13.15 3.95
CA ALA A 255 -20.77 -12.95 2.71
C ALA A 255 -20.26 -13.94 1.66
N GLU A 256 -21.18 -14.67 1.05
CA GLU A 256 -20.87 -15.65 0.01
C GLU A 256 -21.07 -15.04 -1.37
N ALA A 257 -20.18 -15.37 -2.30
CA ALA A 257 -20.25 -14.92 -3.67
C ALA A 257 -21.24 -15.79 -4.46
N ALA A 258 -22.33 -15.19 -4.91
CA ALA A 258 -23.22 -15.76 -5.91
C ALA A 258 -22.76 -15.32 -7.31
N LEU A 259 -22.46 -16.29 -8.18
CA LEU A 259 -22.13 -16.03 -9.57
C LEU A 259 -23.40 -15.66 -10.36
N LEU A 260 -23.42 -14.48 -10.96
CA LEU A 260 -24.52 -13.98 -11.79
C LEU A 260 -24.24 -14.16 -13.29
N GLN A 261 -22.97 -14.04 -13.70
CA GLN A 261 -22.55 -14.20 -15.09
C GLN A 261 -21.10 -14.70 -15.15
N CYS A 262 -20.82 -15.63 -16.07
CA CYS A 262 -19.47 -16.03 -16.48
C CYS A 262 -19.50 -16.39 -17.98
N THR A 263 -18.96 -15.51 -18.82
CA THR A 263 -18.93 -15.69 -20.29
C THR A 263 -17.51 -15.52 -20.82
N ALA A 264 -17.27 -16.07 -22.01
CA ALA A 264 -15.99 -15.98 -22.71
C ALA A 264 -16.25 -15.62 -24.18
N ASP A 265 -15.49 -14.66 -24.69
CA ASP A 265 -15.58 -14.17 -26.06
C ASP A 265 -14.17 -14.14 -26.69
N THR A 266 -14.04 -14.70 -27.90
CA THR A 266 -12.81 -14.59 -28.68
C THR A 266 -12.85 -13.31 -29.50
N LEU A 267 -11.87 -12.43 -29.30
CA LEU A 267 -11.67 -11.19 -30.06
C LEU A 267 -10.63 -11.40 -31.16
N ALA A 268 -10.41 -10.37 -31.99
CA ALA A 268 -9.43 -10.44 -33.08
C ALA A 268 -7.98 -10.67 -32.59
N ASP A 269 -7.63 -10.16 -31.40
CA ASP A 269 -6.26 -10.16 -30.87
C ASP A 269 -6.18 -10.65 -29.40
N ALA A 270 -7.29 -11.11 -28.84
CA ALA A 270 -7.40 -11.43 -27.42
C ALA A 270 -8.55 -12.41 -27.13
N VAL A 271 -8.57 -12.96 -25.91
CA VAL A 271 -9.73 -13.62 -25.30
C VAL A 271 -10.23 -12.74 -24.16
N LEU A 272 -11.55 -12.57 -24.08
CA LEU A 272 -12.23 -11.78 -23.07
C LEU A 272 -13.09 -12.68 -22.18
N ILE A 273 -12.81 -12.71 -20.88
CA ILE A 273 -13.69 -13.34 -19.88
C ILE A 273 -14.46 -12.25 -19.15
N THR A 274 -15.78 -12.38 -19.05
CA THR A 274 -16.65 -11.45 -18.33
C THR A 274 -17.31 -12.15 -17.16
N THR A 275 -17.20 -11.57 -15.96
CA THR A 275 -17.77 -12.15 -14.74
C THR A 275 -18.56 -11.13 -13.94
N VAL A 276 -19.69 -11.55 -13.37
CA VAL A 276 -20.46 -10.73 -12.43
C VAL A 276 -20.77 -11.58 -11.21
N HIS A 277 -20.46 -11.04 -10.03
CA HIS A 277 -20.71 -11.69 -8.74
C HIS A 277 -21.48 -10.76 -7.81
N ALA A 278 -22.39 -11.32 -7.02
CA ALA A 278 -23.03 -10.63 -5.91
C ALA A 278 -22.62 -11.28 -4.58
N TRP A 279 -22.13 -10.49 -3.63
CA TRP A 279 -21.86 -10.96 -2.27
C TRP A 279 -23.08 -10.74 -1.42
N GLN A 280 -23.59 -11.83 -0.84
CA GLN A 280 -24.86 -11.81 -0.13
C GLN A 280 -24.71 -12.34 1.28
N HIS A 281 -25.49 -11.77 2.19
CA HIS A 281 -25.67 -12.30 3.54
C HIS A 281 -27.15 -12.18 3.93
N GLN A 282 -27.76 -13.30 4.33
CA GLN A 282 -29.18 -13.38 4.74
C GLN A 282 -30.14 -12.73 3.73
N GLY A 283 -29.94 -13.00 2.43
CA GLY A 283 -30.78 -12.45 1.35
C GLY A 283 -30.52 -10.99 0.97
N LYS A 284 -29.57 -10.30 1.62
CA LYS A 284 -29.17 -8.93 1.29
C LYS A 284 -27.90 -8.96 0.43
N THR A 285 -27.95 -8.31 -0.74
CA THR A 285 -26.75 -8.05 -1.56
C THR A 285 -25.97 -6.89 -0.98
N LEU A 286 -24.71 -7.13 -0.61
CA LEU A 286 -23.79 -6.15 -0.03
C LEU A 286 -22.94 -5.49 -1.12
N PHE A 287 -22.42 -6.31 -2.03
CA PHE A 287 -21.50 -5.89 -3.08
C PHE A 287 -21.86 -6.56 -4.39
N ILE A 288 -21.69 -5.86 -5.51
CA ILE A 288 -21.69 -6.45 -6.85
C ILE A 288 -20.36 -6.12 -7.51
N SER A 289 -19.62 -7.14 -7.94
CA SER A 289 -18.35 -6.96 -8.66
C SER A 289 -18.51 -7.44 -10.09
N ARG A 290 -18.28 -6.53 -11.04
CA ARG A 290 -18.27 -6.80 -12.48
C ARG A 290 -16.83 -6.72 -12.95
N LYS A 291 -16.38 -7.73 -13.67
CA LYS A 291 -15.00 -7.79 -14.15
C LYS A 291 -14.91 -8.23 -15.58
N THR A 292 -13.89 -7.73 -16.24
CA THR A 292 -13.39 -8.29 -17.48
C THR A 292 -11.93 -8.67 -17.33
N TYR A 293 -11.57 -9.82 -17.90
CA TYR A 293 -10.20 -10.29 -18.03
C TYR A 293 -9.90 -10.38 -19.52
N ARG A 294 -9.09 -9.45 -20.04
CA ARG A 294 -8.66 -9.45 -21.44
C ARG A 294 -7.24 -9.98 -21.51
N ILE A 295 -7.10 -11.21 -22.02
CA ILE A 295 -5.80 -11.84 -22.27
C ILE A 295 -5.47 -11.63 -23.74
N ASP A 296 -4.43 -10.87 -24.03
CA ASP A 296 -4.01 -10.58 -25.40
C ASP A 296 -2.83 -11.43 -25.88
N GLY A 297 -2.48 -11.27 -27.14
CA GLY A 297 -1.36 -11.98 -27.76
C GLY A 297 0.04 -11.61 -27.27
N SER A 298 0.20 -10.63 -26.37
CA SER A 298 1.45 -10.41 -25.63
C SER A 298 1.54 -11.29 -24.38
N GLY A 299 0.44 -11.98 -24.03
CA GLY A 299 0.31 -12.77 -22.82
C GLY A 299 0.23 -11.92 -21.56
N GLN A 300 -0.26 -10.69 -21.69
CA GLN A 300 -0.71 -9.84 -20.59
C GLN A 300 -2.20 -10.07 -20.34
N MET A 301 -2.60 -10.06 -19.08
CA MET A 301 -4.00 -10.13 -18.66
C MET A 301 -4.40 -8.79 -18.04
N ALA A 302 -5.15 -7.99 -18.77
CA ALA A 302 -5.74 -6.76 -18.25
C ALA A 302 -7.01 -7.12 -17.47
N ILE A 303 -7.08 -6.71 -16.20
CA ILE A 303 -8.23 -6.93 -15.32
C ILE A 303 -8.89 -5.58 -15.08
N THR A 304 -10.13 -5.42 -15.52
CA THR A 304 -10.98 -4.28 -15.17
C THR A 304 -11.97 -4.73 -14.12
N VAL A 305 -12.16 -3.94 -13.07
CA VAL A 305 -13.05 -4.25 -11.95
C VAL A 305 -13.92 -3.04 -11.62
N ASP A 306 -15.23 -3.24 -11.68
CA ASP A 306 -16.25 -2.26 -11.28
C ASP A 306 -17.05 -2.84 -10.11
N VAL A 307 -17.05 -2.13 -8.98
CA VAL A 307 -17.73 -2.56 -7.74
C VAL A 307 -18.86 -1.60 -7.38
N GLU A 308 -20.05 -2.14 -7.21
CA GLU A 308 -21.15 -1.46 -6.53
C GLU A 308 -21.18 -1.89 -5.05
N VAL A 309 -21.33 -0.91 -4.17
CA VAL A 309 -21.51 -1.12 -2.73
C VAL A 309 -22.91 -0.67 -2.34
N ALA A 310 -23.67 -1.53 -1.67
CA ALA A 310 -25.01 -1.17 -1.21
C ALA A 310 -24.96 0.02 -0.24
N SER A 311 -25.75 1.07 -0.48
CA SER A 311 -25.70 2.31 0.29
C SER A 311 -26.09 2.17 1.76
N ASN A 312 -26.79 1.11 2.12
CA ASN A 312 -27.24 0.80 3.48
C ASN A 312 -26.33 -0.21 4.21
N THR A 313 -25.21 -0.62 3.61
CA THR A 313 -24.18 -1.43 4.29
C THR A 313 -23.10 -0.51 4.86
N PRO A 314 -22.43 -0.86 5.98
CA PRO A 314 -21.25 -0.12 6.42
C PRO A 314 -20.21 -0.04 5.31
N HIS A 315 -19.46 1.06 5.22
CA HIS A 315 -18.38 1.17 4.24
C HIS A 315 -17.36 0.02 4.43
N PRO A 316 -16.95 -0.67 3.35
CA PRO A 316 -16.04 -1.80 3.45
C PRO A 316 -14.63 -1.32 3.82
N ALA A 317 -13.86 -2.21 4.46
CA ALA A 317 -12.50 -1.89 4.89
C ALA A 317 -11.51 -1.76 3.72
N ARG A 318 -11.83 -2.37 2.58
CA ARG A 318 -11.08 -2.30 1.33
C ARG A 318 -11.96 -2.73 0.17
N ILE A 319 -11.49 -2.45 -1.05
CA ILE A 319 -12.04 -3.01 -2.29
C ILE A 319 -10.84 -3.44 -3.12
N GLY A 320 -10.71 -4.74 -3.38
CA GLY A 320 -9.57 -5.26 -4.14
C GLY A 320 -9.66 -6.76 -4.37
N LEU A 321 -8.57 -7.32 -4.88
CA LEU A 321 -8.44 -8.75 -5.16
C LEU A 321 -7.38 -9.38 -4.24
N THR A 322 -7.53 -10.66 -3.96
CA THR A 322 -6.57 -11.46 -3.20
C THR A 322 -6.41 -12.85 -3.81
N CYS A 323 -5.20 -13.39 -3.72
CA CYS A 323 -4.88 -14.76 -4.02
C CYS A 323 -3.67 -15.19 -3.17
N GLN A 324 -3.47 -16.50 -3.06
CA GLN A 324 -2.25 -17.06 -2.51
C GLN A 324 -1.38 -17.52 -3.68
N LEU A 325 -0.22 -16.88 -3.86
CA LEU A 325 0.77 -17.31 -4.83
C LEU A 325 1.47 -18.59 -4.34
N ALA A 326 1.83 -19.47 -5.28
CA ALA A 326 2.64 -20.65 -4.99
C ALA A 326 4.13 -20.29 -4.77
N GLN A 327 4.56 -19.16 -5.32
CA GLN A 327 5.92 -18.67 -5.17
C GLN A 327 6.12 -18.01 -3.80
N VAL A 328 7.25 -18.32 -3.17
CA VAL A 328 7.81 -17.55 -2.06
C VAL A 328 9.14 -16.99 -2.53
N ALA A 329 9.25 -15.67 -2.59
CA ALA A 329 10.45 -14.96 -3.02
C ALA A 329 10.95 -14.06 -1.90
N GLU A 330 12.27 -13.88 -1.80
CA GLU A 330 12.90 -13.08 -0.74
C GLU A 330 12.72 -11.57 -0.92
N ARG A 331 12.39 -11.13 -2.14
CA ARG A 331 12.37 -9.72 -2.52
C ARG A 331 11.01 -9.34 -3.07
N VAL A 332 10.55 -8.16 -2.65
CA VAL A 332 9.42 -7.44 -3.27
C VAL A 332 9.99 -6.16 -3.86
N ASN A 333 9.64 -5.88 -5.11
CA ASN A 333 9.98 -4.63 -5.77
C ASN A 333 8.68 -4.02 -6.32
N TRP A 334 8.48 -2.74 -6.04
CA TRP A 334 7.35 -1.97 -6.55
C TRP A 334 7.81 -0.56 -6.85
N LEU A 335 7.06 0.13 -7.72
CA LEU A 335 7.20 1.56 -7.97
C LEU A 335 5.97 2.25 -7.36
N GLY A 336 6.17 3.01 -6.29
CA GLY A 336 5.11 3.68 -5.55
C GLY A 336 5.63 4.26 -4.23
N LEU A 337 4.71 4.63 -3.34
CA LEU A 337 5.05 5.14 -2.01
C LEU A 337 5.77 4.07 -1.17
N GLY A 338 6.78 4.49 -0.39
CA GLY A 338 7.63 3.59 0.38
C GLY A 338 8.82 4.32 1.01
N PRO A 339 9.75 3.60 1.65
CA PRO A 339 9.87 2.13 1.66
C PRO A 339 9.07 1.43 2.76
N GLN A 340 8.57 2.16 3.76
CA GLN A 340 7.84 1.60 4.90
C GLN A 340 6.35 1.42 4.61
N GLU A 341 5.66 0.70 5.50
CA GLU A 341 4.21 0.53 5.47
C GLU A 341 3.48 1.88 5.59
N ASN A 342 2.60 2.16 4.63
CA ASN A 342 1.80 3.37 4.55
C ASN A 342 0.33 3.04 4.22
N TYR A 343 -0.58 3.89 4.69
CA TYR A 343 -2.04 3.79 4.50
C TYR A 343 -2.58 5.15 4.01
N PRO A 344 -3.80 5.23 3.43
CA PRO A 344 -4.33 6.47 2.86
C PRO A 344 -4.28 7.71 3.76
N ASP A 345 -4.39 7.53 5.07
CA ASP A 345 -4.34 8.55 6.11
C ASP A 345 -2.99 8.65 6.84
N ARG A 346 -1.97 7.91 6.37
CA ARG A 346 -0.60 7.85 6.92
C ARG A 346 0.40 7.50 5.80
N LEU A 347 0.65 8.45 4.90
CA LEU A 347 1.46 8.25 3.70
C LEU A 347 2.24 9.49 3.26
N THR A 348 2.40 10.47 4.16
CA THR A 348 2.98 11.77 3.81
C THR A 348 4.50 11.78 3.71
#